data_AF-A0A6M0K2F5-F1
#
_entry.id   AF-A0A6M0K2F5-F1
#
_cell.length_a   1.000
_cell.length_b   1.000
_cell.length_c   1.000
_cell.angle_alpha   90.00
_cell.angle_beta   90.00
_cell.angle_gamma   90.00
#
_symmetry.space_group_name_H-M   'P 1'
#
loop_
_entity.id
_entity.type
_entity.pdbx_description
1 polymer ?
#
loop_
_entity_poly.entity_id
_entity_poly.type
_entity_poly.pdbx_seq_one_letter_code
_entity_poly.pdbx_strand_id
1 'polypeptide(L)'
;MNDYLGSSYLIWGVFPYVALTLFFVVPFIRMVYRPFGMSTRASGIFLGRDILGLATHLLHWGIFLVFFGHLAGLIGGILGWGSWVGAFFWMATLGGLAAITGSIIALVRRVQVPEMRAMSQPDDYIVHGFLIAILGIAIYQALVHKIWGVSFTAAPWFASLWQFSPQPELMASAPLLTKLHVLLAFAFAAYFPFTKLIHAWTLPVNYFVRPYQVLRTAAKKFQNGWVMGCWEFKGVTDKSYMSYLAAGVVLVLGLIGLTLPGPNLDGLVQEAQAKTTAAEPSEATSGRTVLDGYPLYVSQCARCHGLEGKGDGPGAESPTFSAVPRDLTAGHFQFISTNNGVASDADLRHVIVNGLHGSGMPNFSRLSERQVNSLIETVNFMWKDRPAAGERIEVPPRPRATTTAMIAQGKQEYASQCTVCHGDTGAGDGVLTKLRTDAAGHVVPPRNLRTEPLKGGSSPTQLYYRIAAGMPRAKDEWLMPHYANLGPERIWAIIAYLEQDILPPRQIANR
;
A
#
# COMPACT_ATOMS: atom_id res chain seq x y z
N MET A 1 16.16 0.46 20.63
CA MET A 1 14.83 0.73 20.02
C MET A 1 14.68 2.17 19.55
N ASN A 2 15.30 3.17 20.20
CA ASN A 2 15.43 4.54 19.66
C ASN A 2 16.06 4.58 18.24
N ASP A 3 16.86 3.57 17.87
CA ASP A 3 17.54 3.53 16.57
C ASP A 3 16.67 3.12 15.38
N TYR A 4 15.55 2.39 15.55
CA TYR A 4 14.72 1.96 14.40
C TYR A 4 13.82 3.09 13.89
N LEU A 5 13.16 3.81 14.79
CA LEU A 5 12.40 5.02 14.44
C LEU A 5 13.35 6.15 14.03
N GLY A 6 14.49 6.30 14.72
CA GLY A 6 15.53 7.26 14.34
C GLY A 6 16.11 7.01 12.95
N SER A 7 16.49 5.76 12.63
CA SER A 7 16.98 5.40 11.28
C SER A 7 15.91 5.52 10.21
N SER A 8 14.66 5.15 10.51
CA SER A 8 13.54 5.33 9.57
C SER A 8 13.27 6.82 9.29
N TYR A 9 13.31 7.67 10.31
CA TYR A 9 13.14 9.10 10.14
C TYR A 9 14.30 9.74 9.36
N LEU A 10 15.53 9.30 9.59
CA LEU A 10 16.69 9.77 8.82
C LEU A 10 16.58 9.40 7.33
N ILE A 11 16.17 8.17 7.03
CA ILE A 11 16.12 7.65 5.65
C ILE A 11 14.87 8.15 4.90
N TRP A 12 13.71 8.24 5.56
CA TRP A 12 12.43 8.53 4.90
C TRP A 12 11.86 9.91 5.21
N GLY A 13 12.41 10.59 6.22
CA GLY A 13 12.11 11.98 6.53
C GLY A 13 13.21 12.90 6.00
N VAL A 14 14.45 12.75 6.47
CA VAL A 14 15.54 13.72 6.20
C VAL A 14 16.17 13.56 4.81
N PHE A 15 16.56 12.34 4.43
CA PHE A 15 17.27 12.10 3.16
C PHE A 15 16.51 12.58 1.91
N PRO A 16 15.18 12.40 1.79
CA PRO A 16 14.41 12.95 0.67
C PRO A 16 14.54 14.48 0.54
N TYR A 17 14.53 15.22 1.64
CA TYR A 17 14.72 16.68 1.61
C TYR A 17 16.11 17.05 1.10
N VAL A 18 17.16 16.34 1.54
CA VAL A 18 18.53 16.57 1.05
C VAL A 18 18.59 16.32 -0.46
N ALA A 19 18.05 15.19 -0.93
CA ALA A 19 18.04 14.83 -2.34
C ALA A 19 17.24 15.83 -3.20
N LEU A 20 16.05 16.24 -2.76
CA LEU A 20 15.22 17.23 -3.46
C LEU A 20 15.90 18.60 -3.48
N THR A 21 16.49 19.03 -2.36
CA THR A 21 17.24 20.28 -2.28
C THR A 21 18.38 20.30 -3.30
N LEU A 22 19.18 19.23 -3.34
CA LEU A 22 20.24 19.10 -4.34
C LEU A 22 19.68 19.11 -5.77
N PHE A 23 18.63 18.34 -6.02
CA PHE A 23 18.00 18.19 -7.33
C PHE A 23 17.47 19.51 -7.90
N PHE A 24 16.86 20.38 -7.09
CA PHE A 24 16.30 21.66 -7.55
C PHE A 24 17.29 22.83 -7.46
N VAL A 25 18.11 22.91 -6.42
CA VAL A 25 18.99 24.07 -6.16
C VAL A 25 20.27 24.03 -6.99
N VAL A 26 20.90 22.85 -7.12
CA VAL A 26 22.21 22.74 -7.81
C VAL A 26 22.10 23.08 -9.31
N PRO A 27 21.06 22.69 -10.06
CA PRO A 27 20.92 23.11 -11.45
C PRO A 27 20.84 24.63 -11.61
N PHE A 28 20.17 25.32 -10.69
CA PHE A 28 20.11 26.78 -10.67
C PHE A 28 21.50 27.40 -10.47
N ILE A 29 22.25 26.91 -9.47
CA ILE A 29 23.64 27.34 -9.22
C ILE A 29 24.50 27.08 -10.47
N ARG A 30 24.43 25.88 -11.08
CA ARG A 30 25.22 25.55 -12.28
C ARG A 30 24.87 26.45 -13.47
N MET A 31 23.61 26.83 -13.65
CA MET A 31 23.19 27.72 -14.72
C MET A 31 23.80 29.12 -14.58
N VAL A 32 23.85 29.64 -13.35
CA VAL A 32 24.40 30.98 -13.05
C VAL A 32 25.92 30.97 -13.17
N TYR A 33 26.59 30.02 -12.53
CA TYR A 33 28.05 30.04 -12.38
C TYR A 33 28.82 29.20 -13.41
N ARG A 34 28.18 28.21 -14.04
CA ARG A 34 28.83 27.29 -15.00
C ARG A 34 27.93 26.96 -16.22
N PRO A 35 27.44 27.97 -16.97
CA PRO A 35 26.50 27.76 -18.06
C PRO A 35 27.03 26.85 -19.18
N PHE A 36 28.34 26.85 -19.45
CA PHE A 36 28.95 26.00 -20.47
C PHE A 36 28.98 24.50 -20.10
N GLY A 37 28.76 24.16 -18.83
CA GLY A 37 28.64 22.77 -18.37
C GLY A 37 27.27 22.14 -18.63
N MET A 38 26.31 22.90 -19.17
CA MET A 38 24.93 22.49 -19.44
C MET A 38 24.81 21.99 -20.87
N SER A 39 25.28 20.78 -21.14
CA SER A 39 25.27 20.19 -22.49
C SER A 39 24.87 18.71 -22.47
N THR A 40 24.21 18.27 -23.53
CA THR A 40 23.81 16.87 -23.77
C THR A 40 24.99 15.95 -24.08
N ARG A 41 26.20 16.50 -24.34
CA ARG A 41 27.39 15.74 -24.78
C ARG A 41 27.03 14.71 -25.87
N ALA A 42 26.36 15.19 -26.93
CA ALA A 42 25.83 14.34 -27.99
C ALA A 42 26.94 13.53 -28.70
N SER A 43 26.70 12.23 -28.89
CA SER A 43 27.67 11.31 -29.49
C SER A 43 27.23 10.73 -30.84
N GLY A 44 26.30 11.39 -31.52
CA GLY A 44 25.66 10.91 -32.75
C GLY A 44 26.51 11.01 -34.01
N ILE A 45 27.68 11.64 -33.93
CA ILE A 45 28.63 11.83 -35.05
C ILE A 45 29.54 10.60 -35.21
N PHE A 46 29.65 9.74 -34.19
CA PHE A 46 30.55 8.58 -34.18
C PHE A 46 29.86 7.29 -34.65
N LEU A 47 30.66 6.27 -34.97
CA LEU A 47 30.22 4.97 -35.48
C LEU A 47 29.00 4.38 -34.71
N GLY A 48 28.10 3.71 -35.44
CA GLY A 48 26.90 3.09 -34.86
C GLY A 48 25.70 4.03 -34.69
N ARG A 49 25.48 4.95 -35.64
CA ARG A 49 24.38 5.92 -35.65
C ARG A 49 23.00 5.27 -35.56
N ASP A 50 22.78 4.17 -36.26
CA ASP A 50 21.46 3.52 -36.35
C ASP A 50 21.09 2.84 -35.03
N ILE A 51 22.05 2.17 -34.39
CA ILE A 51 21.89 1.60 -33.04
C ILE A 51 21.65 2.70 -32.00
N LEU A 52 22.35 3.84 -32.14
CA LEU A 52 22.14 4.99 -31.25
C LEU A 52 20.73 5.57 -31.40
N GLY A 53 20.19 5.63 -32.63
CA GLY A 53 18.82 6.07 -32.89
C GLY A 53 17.80 5.25 -32.11
N LEU A 54 17.87 3.92 -32.23
CA LEU A 54 17.00 2.99 -31.50
C LEU A 54 17.17 3.12 -29.98
N ALA A 55 18.42 3.08 -29.49
CA ALA A 55 18.71 3.18 -28.06
C ALA A 55 18.18 4.48 -27.45
N THR A 56 18.34 5.60 -28.15
CA THR A 56 17.88 6.92 -27.70
C THR A 56 16.36 6.99 -27.65
N HIS A 57 15.65 6.46 -28.66
CA HIS A 57 14.19 6.46 -28.68
C HIS A 57 13.62 5.56 -27.58
N LEU A 58 14.09 4.32 -27.47
CA LEU A 58 13.66 3.40 -26.42
C LEU A 58 13.90 3.97 -25.02
N LEU A 59 15.06 4.58 -24.80
CA LEU A 59 15.40 5.20 -23.53
C LEU A 59 14.48 6.38 -23.20
N HIS A 60 14.37 7.37 -24.09
CA HIS A 60 13.64 8.61 -23.77
C HIS A 60 12.13 8.40 -23.75
N TRP A 61 11.56 7.74 -24.75
CA TRP A 61 10.11 7.44 -24.74
C TRP A 61 9.74 6.49 -23.61
N GLY A 62 10.61 5.53 -23.29
CA GLY A 62 10.46 4.70 -22.10
C GLY A 62 10.43 5.52 -20.81
N ILE A 63 11.41 6.43 -20.62
CA ILE A 63 11.46 7.32 -19.46
C ILE A 63 10.24 8.24 -19.39
N PHE A 64 9.78 8.81 -20.50
CA PHE A 64 8.56 9.64 -20.52
C PHE A 64 7.33 8.83 -20.07
N LEU A 65 7.18 7.61 -20.57
CA LEU A 65 6.08 6.74 -20.18
C LEU A 65 6.17 6.35 -18.69
N VAL A 66 7.37 6.08 -18.18
CA VAL A 66 7.60 5.84 -16.74
C VAL A 66 7.26 7.07 -15.91
N PHE A 67 7.67 8.26 -16.36
CA PHE A 67 7.41 9.53 -15.66
C PHE A 67 5.90 9.81 -15.55
N PHE A 68 5.17 9.76 -16.66
CA PHE A 68 3.71 9.96 -16.64
C PHE A 68 2.99 8.82 -15.92
N GLY A 69 3.52 7.60 -16.00
CA GLY A 69 3.07 6.49 -15.16
C GLY A 69 3.16 6.84 -13.68
N HIS A 70 4.34 7.25 -13.20
CA HIS A 70 4.54 7.63 -11.79
C HIS A 70 3.64 8.79 -11.38
N LEU A 71 3.46 9.80 -12.24
CA LEU A 71 2.53 10.89 -11.98
C LEU A 71 1.10 10.38 -11.79
N ALA A 72 0.64 9.48 -12.68
CA ALA A 72 -0.68 8.88 -12.56
C ALA A 72 -0.81 8.01 -11.28
N GLY A 73 0.25 7.29 -10.91
CA GLY A 73 0.28 6.47 -9.69
C GLY A 73 0.30 7.30 -8.41
N LEU A 74 1.00 8.44 -8.41
CA LEU A 74 1.03 9.36 -7.27
C LEU A 74 -0.33 10.04 -7.09
N ILE A 75 -0.88 10.61 -8.16
CA ILE A 75 -2.20 11.26 -8.11
C ILE A 75 -3.29 10.25 -7.76
N GLY A 76 -3.30 9.09 -8.44
CA GLY A 76 -4.27 8.03 -8.17
C GLY A 76 -4.13 7.44 -6.76
N GLY A 77 -2.91 7.36 -6.23
CA GLY A 77 -2.66 6.90 -4.86
C GLY A 77 -3.19 7.87 -3.80
N ILE A 78 -3.03 9.19 -4.01
CA ILE A 78 -3.54 10.22 -3.09
C ILE A 78 -5.07 10.28 -3.14
N LEU A 79 -5.66 10.21 -4.35
CA LEU A 79 -7.11 10.35 -4.55
C LEU A 79 -7.87 9.02 -4.42
N GLY A 80 -7.19 7.90 -4.17
CA GLY A 80 -7.81 6.57 -4.08
C GLY A 80 -8.31 6.01 -5.43
N TRP A 81 -7.91 6.60 -6.56
CA TRP A 81 -8.38 6.19 -7.89
C TRP A 81 -7.66 4.93 -8.39
N GLY A 82 -8.29 3.78 -8.21
CA GLY A 82 -7.77 2.48 -8.65
C GLY A 82 -7.46 2.40 -10.15
N SER A 83 -8.22 3.07 -11.01
CA SER A 83 -7.98 3.12 -12.46
C SER A 83 -6.67 3.81 -12.82
N TRP A 84 -6.32 4.89 -12.11
CA TRP A 84 -5.08 5.63 -12.30
C TRP A 84 -3.86 4.84 -11.79
N VAL A 85 -4.02 4.12 -10.67
CA VAL A 85 -3.01 3.18 -10.18
C VAL A 85 -2.83 2.00 -11.15
N GLY A 86 -3.91 1.54 -11.78
CA GLY A 86 -3.85 0.57 -12.87
C GLY A 86 -3.12 1.11 -14.10
N ALA A 87 -3.35 2.37 -14.47
CA ALA A 87 -2.65 3.03 -15.56
C ALA A 87 -1.16 3.19 -15.26
N PHE A 88 -0.79 3.53 -14.02
CA PHE A 88 0.59 3.52 -13.54
C PHE A 88 1.26 2.17 -13.79
N PHE A 89 0.62 1.06 -13.39
CA PHE A 89 1.20 -0.27 -13.58
C PHE A 89 1.58 -0.53 -15.04
N TRP A 90 0.66 -0.29 -15.98
CA TRP A 90 0.90 -0.55 -17.40
C TRP A 90 1.92 0.42 -18.01
N MET A 91 1.76 1.73 -17.78
CA MET A 91 2.66 2.74 -18.31
C MET A 91 4.08 2.60 -17.76
N ALA A 92 4.24 2.42 -16.45
CA ALA A 92 5.55 2.28 -15.83
C ALA A 92 6.23 0.96 -16.20
N THR A 93 5.47 -0.14 -16.36
CA THR A 93 6.06 -1.44 -16.74
C THR A 93 6.51 -1.44 -18.20
N LEU A 94 5.64 -1.02 -19.14
CA LEU A 94 6.00 -0.94 -20.56
C LEU A 94 7.12 0.07 -20.79
N GLY A 95 7.04 1.22 -20.13
CA GLY A 95 8.02 2.28 -20.22
C GLY A 95 9.35 1.84 -19.62
N GLY A 96 9.31 1.13 -18.50
CA GLY A 96 10.48 0.57 -17.84
C GLY A 96 11.20 -0.44 -18.71
N LEU A 97 10.47 -1.35 -19.37
CA LEU A 97 11.03 -2.33 -20.30
C LEU A 97 11.69 -1.66 -21.51
N ALA A 98 11.05 -0.64 -22.09
CA ALA A 98 11.66 0.15 -23.17
C ALA A 98 12.91 0.90 -22.69
N ALA A 99 12.82 1.58 -21.54
CA ALA A 99 13.90 2.40 -21.00
C ALA A 99 15.12 1.57 -20.60
N ILE A 100 14.93 0.41 -19.94
CA ILE A 100 16.03 -0.47 -19.53
C ILE A 100 16.73 -1.05 -20.75
N THR A 101 15.96 -1.45 -21.78
CA THR A 101 16.52 -1.95 -23.05
C THR A 101 17.34 -0.87 -23.74
N GLY A 102 16.80 0.35 -23.87
CA GLY A 102 17.54 1.49 -24.42
C GLY A 102 18.81 1.83 -23.63
N SER A 103 18.74 1.77 -22.29
CA SER A 103 19.89 2.02 -21.41
C SER A 103 20.97 0.95 -21.57
N ILE A 104 20.61 -0.34 -21.63
CA ILE A 104 21.54 -1.45 -21.86
C ILE A 104 22.23 -1.30 -23.21
N ILE A 105 21.47 -1.05 -24.29
CA ILE A 105 22.05 -0.87 -25.64
C ILE A 105 23.03 0.32 -25.64
N ALA A 106 22.63 1.45 -25.03
CA ALA A 106 23.49 2.63 -24.93
C ALA A 106 24.77 2.38 -24.12
N LEU A 107 24.68 1.61 -23.03
CA LEU A 107 25.82 1.23 -22.20
C LEU A 107 26.75 0.25 -22.94
N VAL A 108 26.20 -0.78 -23.58
CA VAL A 108 26.96 -1.76 -24.38
C VAL A 108 27.71 -1.05 -25.49
N ARG A 109 27.06 -0.15 -26.25
CA ARG A 109 27.73 0.67 -27.27
C ARG A 109 28.88 1.49 -26.68
N ARG A 110 28.67 2.10 -25.51
CA ARG A 110 29.68 2.93 -24.82
C ARG A 110 30.88 2.13 -24.33
N VAL A 111 30.66 0.87 -23.95
CA VAL A 111 31.74 -0.02 -23.52
C VAL A 111 32.44 -0.62 -24.73
N GLN A 112 31.73 -1.01 -25.79
CA GLN A 112 32.31 -1.76 -26.92
C GLN A 112 33.03 -0.88 -27.95
N VAL A 113 32.50 0.31 -28.26
CA VAL A 113 33.06 1.19 -29.30
C VAL A 113 34.26 1.97 -28.74
N PRO A 114 35.50 1.76 -29.25
CA PRO A 114 36.71 2.37 -28.69
C PRO A 114 36.69 3.89 -28.65
N GLU A 115 36.18 4.53 -29.70
CA GLU A 115 36.06 6.00 -29.82
C GLU A 115 35.11 6.55 -28.76
N MET A 116 34.01 5.85 -28.51
CA MET A 116 33.07 6.21 -27.46
C MET A 116 33.67 6.04 -26.06
N ARG A 117 34.45 4.97 -25.85
CA ARG A 117 35.11 4.71 -24.56
C ARG A 117 36.13 5.81 -24.25
N ALA A 118 36.88 6.27 -25.24
CA ALA A 118 37.88 7.34 -25.08
C ALA A 118 37.26 8.70 -24.71
N MET A 119 36.05 8.99 -25.18
CA MET A 119 35.36 10.26 -24.89
C MET A 119 34.44 10.20 -23.65
N SER A 120 34.11 9.00 -23.18
CA SER A 120 33.18 8.83 -22.08
C SER A 120 33.81 9.23 -20.75
N GLN A 121 33.02 9.92 -19.95
CA GLN A 121 33.39 10.25 -18.58
C GLN A 121 32.83 9.20 -17.61
N PRO A 122 33.38 9.06 -16.39
CA PRO A 122 32.87 8.11 -15.40
C PRO A 122 31.37 8.27 -15.11
N ASP A 123 30.87 9.50 -15.12
CA ASP A 123 29.46 9.79 -14.88
C ASP A 123 28.52 9.20 -15.95
N ASP A 124 29.01 9.01 -17.18
CA ASP A 124 28.24 8.38 -18.25
C ASP A 124 27.91 6.92 -17.93
N TYR A 125 28.85 6.18 -17.33
CA TYR A 125 28.66 4.79 -16.93
C TYR A 125 27.80 4.68 -15.67
N ILE A 126 28.09 5.53 -14.67
CA ILE A 126 27.37 5.56 -13.40
C ILE A 126 25.87 5.83 -13.62
N VAL A 127 25.53 6.80 -14.48
CA VAL A 127 24.13 7.13 -14.80
C VAL A 127 23.39 5.93 -15.40
N HIS A 128 23.98 5.23 -16.37
CA HIS A 128 23.35 4.03 -16.95
C HIS A 128 23.23 2.91 -15.92
N GLY A 129 24.23 2.74 -15.04
CA GLY A 129 24.17 1.81 -13.92
C GLY A 129 23.01 2.08 -12.97
N PHE A 130 22.83 3.34 -12.55
CA PHE A 130 21.68 3.76 -11.74
C PHE A 130 20.35 3.47 -12.45
N LEU A 131 20.20 3.89 -13.71
CA LEU A 131 18.96 3.67 -14.46
C LEU A 131 18.64 2.19 -14.59
N ILE A 132 19.61 1.34 -14.90
CA ILE A 132 19.42 -0.11 -15.03
C ILE A 132 19.02 -0.72 -13.67
N ALA A 133 19.67 -0.32 -12.57
CA ALA A 133 19.34 -0.83 -11.24
C ALA A 133 17.94 -0.42 -10.79
N ILE A 134 17.59 0.87 -10.93
CA ILE A 134 16.28 1.42 -10.53
C ILE A 134 15.16 0.76 -11.34
N LEU A 135 15.30 0.71 -12.67
CA LEU A 135 14.31 0.12 -13.57
C LEU A 135 14.21 -1.40 -13.37
N GLY A 136 15.35 -2.08 -13.18
CA GLY A 136 15.40 -3.53 -12.96
C GLY A 136 14.64 -3.94 -11.70
N ILE A 137 14.88 -3.24 -10.58
CA ILE A 137 14.15 -3.49 -9.32
C ILE A 137 12.65 -3.21 -9.51
N ALA A 138 12.28 -2.12 -10.19
CA ALA A 138 10.88 -1.77 -10.43
C ALA A 138 10.14 -2.83 -11.27
N ILE A 139 10.75 -3.28 -12.37
CA ILE A 139 10.17 -4.28 -13.27
C ILE A 139 10.07 -5.63 -12.56
N TYR A 140 11.09 -6.01 -11.78
CA TYR A 140 11.08 -7.24 -10.98
C TYR A 140 9.96 -7.22 -9.94
N GLN A 141 9.77 -6.09 -9.26
CA GLN A 141 8.67 -5.88 -8.33
C GLN A 141 7.30 -6.03 -9.01
N ALA A 142 7.13 -5.45 -10.21
CA ALA A 142 5.87 -5.43 -10.94
C ALA A 142 5.51 -6.82 -11.50
N LEU A 143 6.45 -7.51 -12.15
CA LEU A 143 6.19 -8.74 -12.90
C LEU A 143 6.32 -10.01 -12.06
N VAL A 144 7.30 -10.08 -11.14
CA VAL A 144 7.62 -11.30 -10.40
C VAL A 144 6.94 -11.32 -9.04
N HIS A 145 7.20 -10.30 -8.21
CA HIS A 145 6.59 -10.23 -6.88
C HIS A 145 5.15 -9.74 -6.88
N LYS A 146 4.69 -9.16 -7.99
CA LYS A 146 3.31 -8.65 -8.17
C LYS A 146 2.91 -7.80 -6.96
N ILE A 147 3.79 -6.88 -6.56
CA ILE A 147 3.52 -6.02 -5.41
C ILE A 147 2.53 -4.95 -5.86
N TRP A 148 1.28 -5.06 -5.41
CA TRP A 148 0.18 -4.16 -5.76
C TRP A 148 -0.18 -3.24 -4.60
N GLY A 149 -0.61 -2.02 -4.90
CA GLY A 149 -1.19 -1.10 -3.92
C GLY A 149 -0.20 -0.25 -3.13
N VAL A 150 1.11 -0.43 -3.33
CA VAL A 150 2.14 0.45 -2.74
C VAL A 150 1.93 1.91 -3.10
N SER A 151 1.35 2.22 -4.26
CA SER A 151 1.00 3.59 -4.65
C SER A 151 0.07 4.28 -3.63
N PHE A 152 -0.83 3.54 -2.97
CA PHE A 152 -1.73 4.10 -1.95
C PHE A 152 -1.05 4.42 -0.63
N THR A 153 0.22 4.02 -0.46
CA THR A 153 0.99 4.28 0.78
C THR A 153 2.17 5.19 0.48
N ALA A 154 2.87 4.94 -0.63
CA ALA A 154 4.00 5.73 -1.11
C ALA A 154 3.59 7.11 -1.63
N ALA A 155 2.40 7.26 -2.25
CA ALA A 155 1.97 8.55 -2.76
C ALA A 155 1.61 9.54 -1.64
N PRO A 156 0.82 9.14 -0.63
CA PRO A 156 0.71 9.89 0.62
C PRO A 156 2.03 10.27 1.28
N TRP A 157 2.95 9.32 1.41
CA TRP A 157 4.27 9.60 1.97
C TRP A 157 4.99 10.69 1.17
N PHE A 158 4.99 10.57 -0.16
CA PHE A 158 5.61 11.57 -1.03
C PHE A 158 4.94 12.94 -0.91
N ALA A 159 3.61 12.98 -0.79
CA ALA A 159 2.86 14.22 -0.57
C ALA A 159 3.21 14.87 0.79
N SER A 160 3.39 14.07 1.84
CA SER A 160 3.76 14.55 3.19
C SER A 160 5.08 15.32 3.22
N LEU A 161 6.01 15.01 2.29
CA LEU A 161 7.27 15.76 2.13
C LEU A 161 7.02 17.20 1.68
N TRP A 162 6.01 17.44 0.85
CA TRP A 162 5.67 18.79 0.36
C TRP A 162 4.81 19.58 1.35
N GLN A 163 4.22 18.90 2.33
CA GLN A 163 3.53 19.50 3.47
C GLN A 163 4.49 19.88 4.62
N PHE A 164 5.78 19.57 4.49
CA PHE A 164 6.78 19.75 5.56
C PHE A 164 6.44 18.99 6.86
N SER A 165 5.59 17.96 6.77
CA SER A 165 5.24 17.07 7.86
C SER A 165 5.50 15.63 7.43
N PRO A 166 6.79 15.21 7.34
CA PRO A 166 7.15 13.92 6.78
C PRO A 166 6.61 12.78 7.65
N GLN A 167 5.97 11.80 7.00
CA GLN A 167 5.39 10.63 7.68
C GLN A 167 6.15 9.35 7.31
N PRO A 168 7.36 9.12 7.87
CA PRO A 168 8.22 8.00 7.50
C PRO A 168 7.58 6.63 7.74
N GLU A 169 6.57 6.55 8.59
CA GLU A 169 5.78 5.36 8.93
C GLU A 169 5.20 4.69 7.68
N LEU A 170 4.71 5.49 6.73
CA LEU A 170 4.09 5.03 5.49
C LEU A 170 5.07 4.32 4.53
N MET A 171 6.36 4.63 4.64
CA MET A 171 7.43 3.99 3.88
C MET A 171 8.16 2.92 4.71
N ALA A 172 8.14 3.02 6.04
CA ALA A 172 8.76 2.07 6.95
C ALA A 172 8.16 0.66 6.83
N SER A 173 6.89 0.52 6.44
CA SER A 173 6.28 -0.80 6.15
C SER A 173 6.36 -1.26 4.70
N ALA A 174 6.89 -0.43 3.81
CA ALA A 174 7.00 -0.82 2.42
C ALA A 174 7.89 -2.07 2.27
N PRO A 175 7.60 -2.97 1.31
CA PRO A 175 8.46 -4.10 1.00
C PRO A 175 9.90 -3.66 0.74
N LEU A 176 10.87 -4.54 1.04
CA LEU A 176 12.30 -4.23 0.88
C LEU A 176 12.63 -3.76 -0.54
N LEU A 177 12.04 -4.38 -1.57
CA LEU A 177 12.25 -3.98 -2.97
C LEU A 177 11.76 -2.54 -3.25
N THR A 178 10.59 -2.16 -2.72
CA THR A 178 10.08 -0.78 -2.81
C THR A 178 11.05 0.19 -2.15
N LYS A 179 11.50 -0.13 -0.93
CA LYS A 179 12.45 0.70 -0.20
C LYS A 179 13.74 0.90 -0.99
N LEU A 180 14.31 -0.18 -1.54
CA LEU A 180 15.51 -0.10 -2.37
C LEU A 180 15.28 0.73 -3.64
N HIS A 181 14.15 0.55 -4.32
CA HIS A 181 13.79 1.33 -5.51
C HIS A 181 13.71 2.83 -5.20
N VAL A 182 12.96 3.20 -4.16
CA VAL A 182 12.78 4.61 -3.77
C VAL A 182 14.10 5.21 -3.29
N LEU A 183 14.86 4.49 -2.46
CA LEU A 183 16.18 4.95 -1.98
C LEU A 183 17.14 5.21 -3.14
N LEU A 184 17.22 4.28 -4.11
CA LEU A 184 18.04 4.46 -5.31
C LEU A 184 17.54 5.61 -6.18
N ALA A 185 16.23 5.81 -6.30
CA ALA A 185 15.66 6.93 -7.06
C ALA A 185 16.02 8.28 -6.43
N PHE A 186 15.92 8.44 -5.10
CA PHE A 186 16.34 9.66 -4.41
C PHE A 186 17.86 9.85 -4.42
N ALA A 187 18.65 8.78 -4.28
CA ALA A 187 20.11 8.86 -4.44
C ALA A 187 20.49 9.30 -5.86
N PHE A 188 19.80 8.78 -6.88
CA PHE A 188 19.98 9.20 -8.26
C PHE A 188 19.55 10.66 -8.47
N ALA A 189 18.45 11.11 -7.87
CA ALA A 189 18.03 12.52 -7.91
C ALA A 189 19.07 13.46 -7.25
N ALA A 190 19.65 13.05 -6.12
CA ALA A 190 20.73 13.79 -5.47
C ALA A 190 21.99 13.87 -6.35
N TYR A 191 22.31 12.80 -7.09
CA TYR A 191 23.45 12.74 -8.02
C TYR A 191 23.19 13.46 -9.35
N PHE A 192 21.93 13.48 -9.80
CA PHE A 192 21.45 14.02 -11.07
C PHE A 192 22.07 15.38 -11.48
N PRO A 193 22.05 16.42 -10.62
CA PRO A 193 22.48 17.76 -11.03
C PRO A 193 23.99 17.87 -11.24
N PHE A 194 24.78 16.88 -10.84
CA PHE A 194 26.23 16.85 -11.02
C PHE A 194 26.67 16.19 -12.34
N THR A 195 25.73 15.65 -13.11
CA THR A 195 26.00 14.88 -14.34
C THR A 195 25.59 15.63 -15.61
N LYS A 196 25.69 14.96 -16.78
CA LYS A 196 25.06 15.43 -18.03
C LYS A 196 23.53 15.45 -18.02
N LEU A 197 22.88 14.78 -17.07
CA LEU A 197 21.41 14.69 -17.02
C LEU A 197 20.73 16.03 -16.83
N ILE A 198 21.50 17.05 -16.46
CA ILE A 198 21.04 18.42 -16.37
C ILE A 198 20.40 18.95 -17.67
N HIS A 199 20.66 18.32 -18.82
CA HIS A 199 19.95 18.60 -20.07
C HIS A 199 18.43 18.42 -19.99
N ALA A 200 17.93 17.60 -19.07
CA ALA A 200 16.50 17.42 -18.85
C ALA A 200 15.82 18.72 -18.36
N TRP A 201 16.58 19.63 -17.76
CA TRP A 201 16.05 20.93 -17.36
C TRP A 201 16.00 21.93 -18.52
N THR A 202 16.80 21.73 -19.57
CA THR A 202 16.89 22.62 -20.73
C THR A 202 15.97 22.16 -21.87
N LEU A 203 14.78 21.64 -21.54
CA LEU A 203 13.80 21.24 -22.55
C LEU A 203 13.42 22.47 -23.41
N PRO A 204 13.53 22.40 -24.74
CA PRO A 204 13.38 23.57 -25.61
C PRO A 204 11.90 23.88 -25.88
N VAL A 205 11.07 24.00 -24.84
CA VAL A 205 9.62 24.27 -25.00
C VAL A 205 9.38 25.63 -25.64
N ASN A 206 10.23 26.62 -25.37
CA ASN A 206 10.16 27.92 -26.03
C ASN A 206 10.41 27.86 -27.54
N TYR A 207 10.98 26.78 -28.07
CA TYR A 207 11.22 26.64 -29.51
C TYR A 207 9.90 26.65 -30.31
N PHE A 208 8.80 26.16 -29.74
CA PHE A 208 7.49 26.14 -30.42
C PHE A 208 6.94 27.53 -30.73
N VAL A 209 7.37 28.55 -29.98
CA VAL A 209 6.90 29.94 -30.12
C VAL A 209 8.03 30.90 -30.54
N ARG A 210 9.26 30.40 -30.68
CA ARG A 210 10.44 31.20 -31.00
C ARG A 210 10.47 31.53 -32.50
N PRO A 211 10.65 32.81 -32.88
CA PRO A 211 10.88 33.17 -34.28
C PRO A 211 12.08 32.44 -34.88
N TYR A 212 12.00 32.04 -36.15
CA TYR A 212 13.09 31.34 -36.85
C TYR A 212 14.40 32.14 -36.85
N GLN A 213 14.30 33.46 -37.08
CA GLN A 213 15.45 34.35 -37.10
C GLN A 213 15.58 35.07 -35.76
N VAL A 214 16.74 34.94 -35.12
CA VAL A 214 17.06 35.65 -33.87
C VAL A 214 18.28 36.52 -34.10
N LEU A 215 18.05 37.84 -34.13
CA LEU A 215 19.08 38.85 -34.28
C LEU A 215 19.45 39.41 -32.90
N ARG A 216 20.75 39.42 -32.59
CA ARG A 216 21.28 39.99 -31.34
C ARG A 216 21.85 41.38 -31.64
N THR A 217 21.29 42.43 -31.04
CA THR A 217 21.76 43.80 -31.22
C THR A 217 22.75 44.20 -30.12
N ALA A 218 23.74 45.03 -30.47
CA ALA A 218 24.71 45.54 -29.50
C ALA A 218 24.09 46.50 -28.45
N ALA A 219 22.94 47.12 -28.77
CA ALA A 219 22.23 48.01 -27.86
C ALA A 219 21.65 47.30 -26.62
N LYS A 220 21.45 45.98 -26.68
CA LYS A 220 20.98 45.15 -25.55
C LYS A 220 22.06 44.21 -25.00
N LYS A 221 23.34 44.49 -25.27
CA LYS A 221 24.47 43.60 -24.94
C LYS A 221 24.79 43.54 -23.43
N PHE A 222 24.23 44.44 -22.62
CA PHE A 222 24.49 44.59 -21.19
C PHE A 222 23.25 45.00 -20.37
N GLN A 223 22.17 44.22 -20.40
CA GLN A 223 21.28 44.13 -19.23
C GLN A 223 21.71 42.98 -18.30
N ASN A 224 23.03 42.72 -18.23
CA ASN A 224 23.67 41.85 -17.24
C ASN A 224 24.05 42.65 -15.98
N GLY A 225 23.17 43.55 -15.52
CA GLY A 225 23.39 44.32 -14.30
C GLY A 225 22.64 43.67 -13.14
N TRP A 226 23.34 43.41 -12.03
CA TRP A 226 22.72 43.27 -10.71
C TRP A 226 22.16 44.65 -10.32
N VAL A 227 21.04 45.03 -10.91
CA VAL A 227 20.31 46.27 -10.60
C VAL A 227 19.05 45.84 -9.86
N MET A 228 19.09 46.01 -8.54
CA MET A 228 17.95 46.12 -7.63
C MET A 228 16.58 45.87 -8.30
N GLY A 229 16.14 44.60 -8.35
CA GLY A 229 14.72 44.27 -8.52
C GLY A 229 14.18 43.93 -9.92
N CYS A 230 14.99 43.76 -10.97
CA CYS A 230 14.45 43.28 -12.26
C CYS A 230 15.13 42.00 -12.72
N TRP A 231 14.56 40.87 -12.30
CA TRP A 231 14.63 39.62 -13.05
C TRP A 231 14.15 39.91 -14.49
N GLU A 232 14.91 39.55 -15.53
CA GLU A 232 14.39 39.49 -16.89
C GLU A 232 13.36 38.34 -16.98
N PHE A 233 12.18 38.55 -16.40
CA PHE A 233 11.01 37.66 -16.38
C PHE A 233 10.26 37.63 -17.72
N LYS A 234 10.96 37.84 -18.84
CA LYS A 234 10.30 38.01 -20.15
C LYS A 234 10.17 36.73 -20.97
N GLY A 235 10.62 35.57 -20.48
CA GLY A 235 10.51 34.31 -21.21
C GLY A 235 11.33 34.24 -22.50
N VAL A 236 12.19 35.23 -22.77
CA VAL A 236 12.96 35.36 -24.03
C VAL A 236 14.30 34.61 -23.97
N THR A 237 14.80 34.24 -22.78
CA THR A 237 16.09 33.55 -22.62
C THR A 237 15.89 32.14 -22.04
N ASP A 238 16.69 31.16 -22.49
CA ASP A 238 16.64 29.77 -22.01
C ASP A 238 16.86 29.66 -20.48
N LYS A 239 17.49 30.66 -19.87
CA LYS A 239 17.71 30.77 -18.41
C LYS A 239 16.43 31.05 -17.62
N SER A 240 15.50 31.82 -18.21
CA SER A 240 14.21 32.11 -17.58
C SER A 240 13.32 30.86 -17.51
N TYR A 241 13.31 30.03 -18.56
CA TYR A 241 12.52 28.79 -18.63
C TYR A 241 12.85 27.79 -17.50
N MET A 242 14.13 27.52 -17.24
CA MET A 242 14.52 26.62 -16.14
C MET A 242 14.07 27.13 -14.77
N SER A 243 14.16 28.45 -14.56
CA SER A 243 13.73 29.07 -13.30
C SER A 243 12.21 28.95 -13.11
N TYR A 244 11.43 29.13 -14.19
CA TYR A 244 9.98 28.90 -14.16
C TYR A 244 9.60 27.42 -14.04
N LEU A 245 10.35 26.50 -14.65
CA LEU A 245 10.08 25.07 -14.53
C LEU A 245 10.32 24.62 -13.09
N ALA A 246 11.46 24.98 -12.49
CA ALA A 246 11.77 24.64 -11.11
C ALA A 246 10.79 25.31 -10.13
N ALA A 247 10.58 26.63 -10.25
CA ALA A 247 9.65 27.36 -9.38
C ALA A 247 8.20 26.90 -9.59
N GLY A 248 7.78 26.63 -10.83
CA GLY A 248 6.45 26.14 -11.18
C GLY A 248 6.21 24.72 -10.68
N VAL A 249 7.18 23.81 -10.81
CA VAL A 249 7.07 22.46 -10.25
C VAL A 249 7.01 22.51 -8.72
N VAL A 250 7.88 23.29 -8.07
CA VAL A 250 7.86 23.44 -6.60
C VAL A 250 6.55 24.09 -6.13
N LEU A 251 6.06 25.11 -6.83
CA LEU A 251 4.81 25.79 -6.50
C LEU A 251 3.59 24.89 -6.73
N VAL A 252 3.55 24.13 -7.82
CA VAL A 252 2.48 23.15 -8.09
C VAL A 252 2.52 22.01 -7.08
N LEU A 253 3.69 21.43 -6.79
CA LEU A 253 3.80 20.36 -5.79
C LEU A 253 3.53 20.86 -4.37
N GLY A 254 3.92 22.09 -4.04
CA GLY A 254 3.57 22.75 -2.77
C GLY A 254 2.07 23.06 -2.67
N LEU A 255 1.45 23.58 -3.73
CA LEU A 255 -0.01 23.79 -3.81
C LEU A 255 -0.76 22.46 -3.72
N ILE A 256 -0.28 21.41 -4.39
CA ILE A 256 -0.82 20.06 -4.27
C ILE A 256 -0.71 19.57 -2.83
N GLY A 257 0.43 19.77 -2.17
CA GLY A 257 0.61 19.43 -0.75
C GLY A 257 -0.35 20.21 0.17
N LEU A 258 -0.61 21.49 -0.12
CA LEU A 258 -1.48 22.37 0.66
C LEU A 258 -2.99 22.19 0.38
N THR A 259 -3.37 21.80 -0.83
CA THR A 259 -4.78 21.79 -1.29
C THR A 259 -5.35 20.40 -1.47
N LEU A 260 -4.54 19.39 -1.80
CA LEU A 260 -5.01 18.02 -1.71
C LEU A 260 -5.02 17.64 -0.24
N PRO A 261 -6.13 17.08 0.27
CA PRO A 261 -6.07 16.43 1.56
C PRO A 261 -4.94 15.41 1.45
N GLY A 262 -3.91 15.52 2.30
CA GLY A 262 -3.14 14.32 2.63
C GLY A 262 -4.16 13.25 3.02
N PRO A 263 -3.91 11.94 2.81
CA PRO A 263 -4.81 10.99 3.45
C PRO A 263 -4.93 11.41 4.90
N ASN A 264 -6.17 11.45 5.40
CA ASN A 264 -6.53 11.93 6.73
C ASN A 264 -5.96 10.97 7.80
N LEU A 265 -4.64 10.91 7.86
CA LEU A 265 -3.81 10.32 8.91
C LEU A 265 -3.81 11.22 10.15
N ASP A 266 -4.34 12.44 9.97
CA ASP A 266 -4.45 13.50 10.97
C ASP A 266 -5.28 13.10 12.19
N GLY A 267 -6.14 12.09 12.08
CA GLY A 267 -6.77 11.49 13.25
C GLY A 267 -5.83 10.50 13.94
N LEU A 268 -5.64 9.32 13.32
CA LEU A 268 -5.13 8.15 14.04
C LEU A 268 -3.65 8.23 14.41
N VAL A 269 -2.79 8.69 13.48
CA VAL A 269 -1.35 8.80 13.73
C VAL A 269 -1.05 9.98 14.65
N GLN A 270 -1.71 11.13 14.47
CA GLN A 270 -1.54 12.27 15.37
C GLN A 270 -2.08 11.96 16.78
N GLU A 271 -3.22 11.26 16.89
CA GLU A 271 -3.77 10.83 18.18
C GLU A 271 -2.84 9.81 18.86
N ALA A 272 -2.24 8.87 18.11
CA ALA A 272 -1.24 7.95 18.64
C ALA A 272 0.08 8.65 19.04
N GLN A 273 0.52 9.66 18.28
CA GLN A 273 1.66 10.51 18.63
C GLN A 273 1.39 11.34 19.88
N ALA A 274 0.19 11.92 20.02
CA ALA A 274 -0.23 12.64 21.21
C ALA A 274 -0.23 11.73 22.44
N LYS A 275 -0.76 10.50 22.32
CA LYS A 275 -0.71 9.49 23.40
C LYS A 275 0.72 9.05 23.73
N THR A 276 1.63 9.05 22.75
CA THR A 276 3.06 8.74 23.01
C THR A 276 3.73 9.77 23.92
N THR A 277 3.21 11.00 23.95
CA THR A 277 3.65 12.08 24.85
C THR A 277 2.83 12.18 26.14
N ALA A 278 1.86 11.28 26.35
CA ALA A 278 1.04 11.27 27.56
C ALA A 278 1.87 11.02 28.82
N ALA A 279 1.42 11.58 29.94
CA ALA A 279 2.06 11.43 31.23
C ALA A 279 1.96 9.98 31.78
N GLU A 280 0.94 9.23 31.36
CA GLU A 280 0.74 7.85 31.78
C GLU A 280 1.59 6.85 30.97
N PRO A 281 2.37 5.98 31.63
CA PRO A 281 3.24 5.01 30.95
C PRO A 281 2.50 3.99 30.06
N SER A 282 1.28 3.60 30.45
CA SER A 282 0.42 2.68 29.71
C SER A 282 -0.04 3.29 28.38
N GLU A 283 -0.54 4.53 28.43
CA GLU A 283 -0.98 5.26 27.24
C GLU A 283 0.17 5.58 26.30
N ALA A 284 1.34 5.94 26.85
CA ALA A 284 2.56 6.15 26.07
C ALA A 284 3.03 4.88 25.37
N THR A 285 2.87 3.71 26.01
CA THR A 285 3.22 2.40 25.42
C THR A 285 2.22 1.98 24.35
N SER A 286 0.92 2.21 24.58
CA SER A 286 -0.14 1.97 23.58
C SER A 286 0.08 2.85 22.34
N GLY A 287 0.31 4.15 22.52
CA GLY A 287 0.62 5.08 21.42
C GLY A 287 1.80 4.61 20.57
N ARG A 288 2.91 4.21 21.19
CA ARG A 288 4.07 3.65 20.48
C ARG A 288 3.74 2.36 19.74
N THR A 289 2.97 1.47 20.35
CA THR A 289 2.58 0.19 19.76
C THR A 289 1.68 0.37 18.54
N VAL A 290 0.78 1.37 18.57
CA VAL A 290 -0.02 1.77 17.41
C VAL A 290 0.85 2.36 16.31
N LEU A 291 1.82 3.21 16.64
CA LEU A 291 2.76 3.76 15.66
C LEU A 291 3.65 2.69 15.02
N ASP A 292 3.99 1.63 15.76
CA ASP A 292 4.71 0.48 15.22
C ASP A 292 3.81 -0.41 14.33
N GLY A 293 2.53 -0.55 14.69
CA GLY A 293 1.57 -1.42 14.01
C GLY A 293 0.92 -0.81 12.77
N TYR A 294 0.70 0.51 12.77
CA TYR A 294 0.03 1.21 11.68
C TYR A 294 0.73 1.07 10.32
N PRO A 295 2.07 1.18 10.22
CA PRO A 295 2.78 0.83 8.99
C PRO A 295 2.41 -0.56 8.49
N LEU A 296 2.46 -1.56 9.37
CA LEU A 296 2.19 -2.94 9.01
C LEU A 296 0.74 -3.10 8.52
N TYR A 297 -0.21 -2.47 9.21
CA TYR A 297 -1.61 -2.39 8.80
C TYR A 297 -1.77 -1.79 7.40
N VAL A 298 -1.11 -0.68 7.12
CA VAL A 298 -1.14 -0.01 5.81
C VAL A 298 -0.63 -0.93 4.70
N SER A 299 0.43 -1.71 4.97
CA SER A 299 1.02 -2.61 3.97
C SER A 299 0.24 -3.91 3.74
N GLN A 300 -0.45 -4.43 4.75
CA GLN A 300 -1.07 -5.77 4.71
C GLN A 300 -2.61 -5.73 4.69
N CYS A 301 -3.23 -4.72 5.29
CA CYS A 301 -4.64 -4.69 5.62
C CYS A 301 -5.40 -3.57 4.89
N ALA A 302 -4.80 -2.37 4.78
CA ALA A 302 -5.49 -1.18 4.27
C ALA A 302 -5.96 -1.28 2.82
N ARG A 303 -5.36 -2.17 2.00
CA ARG A 303 -5.85 -2.43 0.63
C ARG A 303 -7.33 -2.87 0.63
N CYS A 304 -7.74 -3.65 1.61
CA CYS A 304 -9.12 -4.13 1.74
C CYS A 304 -9.89 -3.33 2.79
N HIS A 305 -9.27 -3.02 3.92
CA HIS A 305 -9.94 -2.37 5.04
C HIS A 305 -9.92 -0.83 5.01
N GLY A 306 -9.24 -0.21 4.04
CA GLY A 306 -9.06 1.24 3.98
C GLY A 306 -7.94 1.74 4.89
N LEU A 307 -7.46 2.98 4.70
CA LEU A 307 -6.42 3.56 5.57
C LEU A 307 -6.93 3.86 6.99
N GLU A 308 -8.24 4.11 7.12
CA GLU A 308 -8.93 4.40 8.38
C GLU A 308 -9.67 3.18 8.96
N GLY A 309 -9.60 2.02 8.31
CA GLY A 309 -10.28 0.82 8.80
C GLY A 309 -11.77 0.70 8.46
N LYS A 310 -12.32 1.56 7.61
CA LYS A 310 -13.77 1.60 7.28
C LYS A 310 -14.26 0.47 6.36
N GLY A 311 -13.37 -0.39 5.88
CA GLY A 311 -13.74 -1.44 4.92
C GLY A 311 -13.89 -0.94 3.48
N ASP A 312 -13.41 0.28 3.19
CA ASP A 312 -13.56 1.01 1.93
C ASP A 312 -12.24 1.06 1.12
N GLY A 313 -11.34 0.11 1.38
CA GLY A 313 -10.09 0.03 0.64
C GLY A 313 -10.32 -0.19 -0.86
N PRO A 314 -9.37 0.20 -1.74
CA PRO A 314 -9.53 0.04 -3.19
C PRO A 314 -9.68 -1.43 -3.65
N GLY A 315 -9.34 -2.40 -2.79
CA GLY A 315 -9.59 -3.82 -2.99
C GLY A 315 -10.91 -4.32 -2.42
N ALA A 316 -11.72 -3.49 -1.77
CA ALA A 316 -12.95 -3.89 -1.08
C ALA A 316 -14.03 -4.42 -2.03
N GLU A 317 -14.12 -3.85 -3.22
CA GLU A 317 -15.11 -4.21 -4.25
C GLU A 317 -14.62 -5.33 -5.18
N SER A 318 -13.71 -6.19 -4.72
CA SER A 318 -13.23 -7.27 -5.59
C SER A 318 -14.37 -8.22 -5.95
N PRO A 319 -14.63 -8.50 -7.24
CA PRO A 319 -15.73 -9.37 -7.66
C PRO A 319 -15.53 -10.84 -7.24
N THR A 320 -14.35 -11.19 -6.72
CA THR A 320 -14.04 -12.53 -6.19
C THR A 320 -14.38 -12.68 -4.71
N PHE A 321 -14.74 -11.60 -4.02
CA PHE A 321 -15.02 -11.66 -2.59
C PHE A 321 -16.48 -12.06 -2.34
N SER A 322 -16.66 -13.11 -1.53
CA SER A 322 -17.97 -13.60 -1.09
C SER A 322 -18.63 -12.72 -0.03
N ALA A 323 -17.90 -11.75 0.52
CA ALA A 323 -18.39 -10.75 1.47
C ALA A 323 -17.44 -9.54 1.44
N VAL A 324 -17.98 -8.36 1.71
CA VAL A 324 -17.18 -7.13 1.80
C VAL A 324 -16.21 -7.16 2.99
N PRO A 325 -15.04 -6.50 2.91
CA PRO A 325 -14.16 -6.33 4.05
C PRO A 325 -14.87 -5.67 5.23
N ARG A 326 -14.45 -6.03 6.45
CA ARG A 326 -15.05 -5.51 7.68
C ARG A 326 -14.67 -4.04 7.90
N ASP A 327 -15.65 -3.23 8.27
CA ASP A 327 -15.42 -1.96 8.97
C ASP A 327 -14.94 -2.25 10.40
N LEU A 328 -13.66 -1.96 10.64
CA LEU A 328 -12.94 -2.15 11.88
C LEU A 328 -13.26 -1.05 12.90
N THR A 329 -13.76 0.10 12.46
CA THR A 329 -14.10 1.24 13.33
C THR A 329 -15.43 1.00 14.07
N ALA A 330 -16.36 0.30 13.42
CA ALA A 330 -17.66 -0.03 13.97
C ALA A 330 -17.62 -1.16 15.03
N GLY A 331 -16.53 -1.93 15.11
CA GLY A 331 -16.36 -2.95 16.16
C GLY A 331 -17.23 -4.21 16.02
N HIS A 332 -17.90 -4.39 14.89
CA HIS A 332 -18.84 -5.49 14.66
C HIS A 332 -18.14 -6.75 14.13
N PHE A 333 -17.36 -7.40 14.99
CA PHE A 333 -16.60 -8.61 14.66
C PHE A 333 -17.46 -9.88 14.79
N GLN A 334 -17.56 -10.66 13.70
CA GLN A 334 -18.44 -11.85 13.64
C GLN A 334 -17.89 -13.09 14.35
N PHE A 335 -16.57 -13.19 14.51
CA PHE A 335 -15.91 -14.39 15.00
C PHE A 335 -15.40 -14.15 16.42
N ILE A 336 -16.25 -14.43 17.39
CA ILE A 336 -16.02 -14.17 18.82
C ILE A 336 -15.96 -15.46 19.65
N SER A 337 -15.27 -15.42 20.79
CA SER A 337 -15.27 -16.48 21.80
C SER A 337 -15.85 -16.02 23.15
N THR A 338 -16.38 -14.81 23.21
CA THR A 338 -16.93 -14.18 24.41
C THR A 338 -18.44 -14.35 24.51
N ASN A 339 -18.97 -14.26 25.73
CA ASN A 339 -20.40 -14.42 26.00
C ASN A 339 -21.25 -13.16 25.74
N ASN A 340 -20.63 -12.00 25.51
CA ASN A 340 -21.33 -10.72 25.38
C ASN A 340 -21.37 -10.14 23.96
N GLY A 341 -20.95 -10.91 22.95
CA GLY A 341 -20.98 -10.43 21.56
C GLY A 341 -19.76 -9.60 21.13
N VAL A 342 -18.79 -9.35 22.03
CA VAL A 342 -17.66 -8.43 21.79
C VAL A 342 -16.37 -9.20 21.58
N ALA A 343 -15.68 -9.01 20.45
CA ALA A 343 -14.42 -9.70 20.17
C ALA A 343 -13.33 -9.36 21.19
N SER A 344 -12.69 -10.40 21.71
CA SER A 344 -11.48 -10.30 22.54
C SER A 344 -10.23 -10.13 21.67
N ASP A 345 -9.10 -9.74 22.28
CA ASP A 345 -7.82 -9.69 21.56
C ASP A 345 -7.37 -11.08 21.07
N ALA A 346 -7.77 -12.14 21.76
CA ALA A 346 -7.54 -13.52 21.33
C ALA A 346 -8.34 -13.86 20.06
N ASP A 347 -9.54 -13.31 19.92
CA ASP A 347 -10.37 -13.47 18.72
C ASP A 347 -9.75 -12.73 17.53
N LEU A 348 -9.35 -11.48 17.73
CA LEU A 348 -8.65 -10.69 16.71
C LEU A 348 -7.36 -11.38 16.27
N ARG A 349 -6.57 -11.89 17.23
CA ARG A 349 -5.38 -12.69 16.94
C ARG A 349 -5.71 -13.90 16.08
N HIS A 350 -6.71 -14.70 16.47
CA HIS A 350 -7.08 -15.91 15.74
C HIS A 350 -7.44 -15.60 14.28
N VAL A 351 -8.22 -14.55 14.06
CA VAL A 351 -8.62 -14.12 12.71
C VAL A 351 -7.44 -13.58 11.91
N ILE A 352 -6.55 -12.79 12.51
CA ILE A 352 -5.35 -12.27 11.80
C ILE A 352 -4.40 -13.42 11.43
N VAL A 353 -4.07 -14.30 12.38
CA VAL A 353 -3.09 -15.38 12.16
C VAL A 353 -3.60 -16.39 11.13
N ASN A 354 -4.86 -16.81 11.24
CA ASN A 354 -5.42 -17.88 10.40
C ASN A 354 -6.14 -17.36 9.15
N GLY A 355 -6.42 -16.06 9.07
CA GLY A 355 -7.27 -15.50 8.04
C GLY A 355 -8.73 -16.00 8.14
N LEU A 356 -9.51 -15.74 7.09
CA LEU A 356 -10.88 -16.25 6.98
C LEU A 356 -11.01 -17.13 5.75
N HIS A 357 -11.18 -18.43 5.96
CA HIS A 357 -11.17 -19.42 4.89
C HIS A 357 -12.31 -19.21 3.88
N GLY A 358 -12.00 -19.29 2.58
CA GLY A 358 -12.96 -19.05 1.51
C GLY A 358 -13.54 -17.63 1.50
N SER A 359 -12.77 -16.67 1.99
CA SER A 359 -12.98 -15.23 1.84
C SER A 359 -11.74 -14.57 1.21
N GLY A 360 -11.80 -13.26 0.97
CA GLY A 360 -10.65 -12.46 0.53
C GLY A 360 -9.57 -12.20 1.59
N MET A 361 -9.79 -12.58 2.86
CA MET A 361 -8.87 -12.30 3.96
C MET A 361 -7.83 -13.44 4.10
N PRO A 362 -6.56 -13.22 3.72
CA PRO A 362 -5.51 -14.24 3.79
C PRO A 362 -5.06 -14.50 5.24
N ASN A 363 -4.29 -15.58 5.44
CA ASN A 363 -3.65 -15.86 6.71
C ASN A 363 -2.34 -15.06 6.86
N PHE A 364 -2.05 -14.60 8.07
CA PHE A 364 -0.83 -13.86 8.39
C PHE A 364 0.08 -14.61 9.39
N SER A 365 0.04 -15.94 9.34
CA SER A 365 0.83 -16.85 10.19
C SER A 365 2.36 -16.64 10.14
N ARG A 366 2.87 -15.93 9.12
CA ARG A 366 4.30 -15.59 8.99
C ARG A 366 4.72 -14.36 9.79
N LEU A 367 3.78 -13.59 10.33
CA LEU A 367 4.09 -12.44 11.17
C LEU A 367 4.55 -12.90 12.55
N SER A 368 5.51 -12.18 13.13
CA SER A 368 5.95 -12.43 14.51
C SER A 368 4.88 -12.04 15.53
N GLU A 369 4.94 -12.61 16.72
CA GLU A 369 4.05 -12.28 17.85
C GLU A 369 3.95 -10.78 18.12
N ARG A 370 5.09 -10.07 18.09
CA ARG A 370 5.12 -8.62 18.27
C ARG A 370 4.36 -7.86 17.17
N GLN A 371 4.49 -8.30 15.92
CA GLN A 371 3.79 -7.71 14.78
C GLN A 371 2.28 -7.94 14.87
N VAL A 372 1.87 -9.14 15.25
CA VAL A 372 0.44 -9.44 15.46
C VAL A 372 -0.13 -8.59 16.60
N ASN A 373 0.60 -8.44 17.71
CA ASN A 373 0.18 -7.55 18.81
C ASN A 373 0.03 -6.10 18.37
N SER A 374 0.99 -5.58 17.59
CA SER A 374 0.91 -4.20 17.09
C SER A 374 -0.27 -3.98 16.16
N LEU A 375 -0.65 -4.99 15.36
CA LEU A 375 -1.85 -4.93 14.51
C LEU A 375 -3.13 -4.95 15.35
N ILE A 376 -3.21 -5.83 16.36
CA ILE A 376 -4.36 -5.89 17.26
C ILE A 376 -4.55 -4.54 17.96
N GLU A 377 -3.48 -3.96 18.49
CA GLU A 377 -3.53 -2.64 19.13
C GLU A 377 -3.96 -1.55 18.14
N THR A 378 -3.47 -1.59 16.90
CA THR A 378 -3.88 -0.66 15.83
C THR A 378 -5.38 -0.79 15.53
N VAL A 379 -5.91 -2.02 15.43
CA VAL A 379 -7.34 -2.27 15.21
C VAL A 379 -8.18 -1.80 16.40
N ASN A 380 -7.71 -2.06 17.62
CA ASN A 380 -8.36 -1.59 18.84
C ASN A 380 -8.39 -0.06 18.90
N PHE A 381 -7.32 0.59 18.46
CA PHE A 381 -7.25 2.05 18.42
C PHE A 381 -8.20 2.67 17.38
N MET A 382 -8.48 1.98 16.26
CA MET A 382 -9.50 2.38 15.29
C MET A 382 -10.93 2.26 15.87
N TRP A 383 -11.13 1.34 16.81
CA TRP A 383 -12.41 1.10 17.47
C TRP A 383 -12.58 1.99 18.72
N LYS A 384 -12.83 3.30 18.49
CA LYS A 384 -12.80 4.35 19.53
C LYS A 384 -13.65 4.09 20.78
N ASP A 385 -14.75 3.34 20.66
CA ASP A 385 -15.68 3.05 21.76
C ASP A 385 -15.82 1.55 22.03
N ARG A 386 -14.70 0.81 21.99
CA ARG A 386 -14.69 -0.63 22.26
C ARG A 386 -15.25 -0.96 23.65
N PRO A 387 -16.39 -1.68 23.74
CA PRO A 387 -16.87 -2.17 25.03
C PRO A 387 -15.92 -3.22 25.60
N ALA A 388 -15.94 -3.41 26.91
CA ALA A 388 -15.18 -4.50 27.53
C ALA A 388 -15.61 -5.85 26.94
N ALA A 389 -14.64 -6.64 26.48
CA ALA A 389 -14.88 -8.01 26.08
C ALA A 389 -15.38 -8.82 27.28
N GLY A 390 -16.43 -9.61 27.08
CA GLY A 390 -17.01 -10.45 28.13
C GLY A 390 -16.12 -11.63 28.47
N GLU A 391 -16.60 -12.46 29.39
CA GLU A 391 -15.89 -13.69 29.74
C GLU A 391 -15.81 -14.62 28.53
N ARG A 392 -14.64 -15.24 28.38
CA ARG A 392 -14.43 -16.26 27.35
C ARG A 392 -15.31 -17.46 27.69
N ILE A 393 -16.07 -17.93 26.71
CA ILE A 393 -16.87 -19.14 26.85
C ILE A 393 -15.92 -20.31 27.13
N GLU A 394 -16.14 -20.98 28.26
CA GLU A 394 -15.41 -22.20 28.58
C GLU A 394 -15.82 -23.30 27.59
N VAL A 395 -14.83 -23.92 26.94
CA VAL A 395 -15.07 -25.04 26.04
C VAL A 395 -14.79 -26.32 26.82
N PRO A 396 -15.83 -27.08 27.20
CA PRO A 396 -15.64 -28.32 27.95
C PRO A 396 -14.91 -29.36 27.10
N PRO A 397 -14.21 -30.30 27.75
CA PRO A 397 -13.49 -31.33 27.05
C PRO A 397 -14.44 -32.13 26.14
N ARG A 398 -13.98 -32.38 24.91
CA ARG A 398 -14.73 -33.17 23.94
C ARG A 398 -14.96 -34.59 24.48
N PRO A 399 -16.18 -35.16 24.34
CA PRO A 399 -16.44 -36.56 24.66
C PRO A 399 -15.46 -37.50 23.93
N ARG A 400 -14.90 -38.48 24.65
CA ARG A 400 -13.85 -39.38 24.13
C ARG A 400 -14.33 -40.27 22.98
N ALA A 401 -15.61 -40.64 22.98
CA ALA A 401 -16.22 -41.45 21.94
C ALA A 401 -17.47 -40.74 21.40
N THR A 402 -17.51 -40.55 20.08
CA THR A 402 -18.74 -40.16 19.38
C THR A 402 -19.62 -41.40 19.24
N THR A 403 -20.75 -41.44 19.94
CA THR A 403 -21.71 -42.56 19.87
C THR A 403 -22.82 -42.27 18.86
N THR A 404 -23.45 -43.32 18.32
CA THR A 404 -24.62 -43.18 17.44
C THR A 404 -25.77 -42.43 18.13
N ALA A 405 -25.94 -42.62 19.43
CA ALA A 405 -26.93 -41.89 20.22
C ALA A 405 -26.63 -40.38 20.27
N MET A 406 -25.37 -39.99 20.42
CA MET A 406 -24.94 -38.59 20.41
C MET A 406 -25.15 -37.94 19.03
N ILE A 407 -24.88 -38.66 17.94
CA ILE A 407 -25.16 -38.18 16.58
C ILE A 407 -26.67 -38.01 16.36
N ALA A 408 -27.48 -38.97 16.81
CA ALA A 408 -28.94 -38.90 16.70
C ALA A 408 -29.51 -37.71 17.50
N GLN A 409 -29.01 -37.47 18.72
CA GLN A 409 -29.37 -36.30 19.52
C GLN A 409 -28.97 -35.00 18.81
N GLY A 410 -27.74 -34.94 18.27
CA GLY A 410 -27.26 -33.78 17.52
C GLY A 410 -28.12 -33.47 16.29
N LYS A 411 -28.55 -34.51 15.57
CA LYS A 411 -29.46 -34.38 14.43
C LYS A 411 -30.82 -33.81 14.85
N GLN A 412 -31.37 -34.26 15.97
CA GLN A 412 -32.63 -33.73 16.50
C GLN A 412 -32.51 -32.25 16.91
N GLU A 413 -31.44 -31.89 17.61
CA GLU A 413 -31.19 -30.50 18.01
C GLU A 413 -30.98 -29.61 16.78
N TYR A 414 -30.20 -30.06 15.80
CA TYR A 414 -30.00 -29.37 14.53
C TYR A 414 -31.32 -29.17 13.76
N ALA A 415 -32.16 -30.21 13.70
CA ALA A 415 -33.48 -30.13 13.06
C ALA A 415 -34.39 -29.08 13.71
N SER A 416 -34.27 -28.89 15.02
CA SER A 416 -35.12 -27.96 15.77
C SER A 416 -34.64 -26.50 15.74
N GLN A 417 -33.33 -26.25 15.73
CA GLN A 417 -32.77 -24.91 15.88
C GLN A 417 -32.09 -24.37 14.61
N CYS A 418 -31.56 -25.24 13.73
CA CYS A 418 -30.58 -24.84 12.72
C CYS A 418 -31.11 -24.87 11.29
N THR A 419 -32.05 -25.75 10.97
CA THR A 419 -32.59 -25.98 9.61
C THR A 419 -33.27 -24.76 9.01
N VAL A 420 -33.86 -23.90 9.86
CA VAL A 420 -34.51 -22.65 9.43
C VAL A 420 -33.56 -21.74 8.64
N CYS A 421 -32.26 -21.78 8.92
CA CYS A 421 -31.23 -21.01 8.21
C CYS A 421 -30.34 -21.90 7.34
N HIS A 422 -29.86 -23.03 7.86
CA HIS A 422 -28.87 -23.86 7.17
C HIS A 422 -29.48 -24.93 6.26
N GLY A 423 -30.80 -25.16 6.33
CA GLY A 423 -31.49 -26.25 5.65
C GLY A 423 -31.21 -27.62 6.28
N ASP A 424 -32.03 -28.61 5.92
CA ASP A 424 -31.95 -29.98 6.46
C ASP A 424 -30.62 -30.67 6.19
N THR A 425 -29.94 -30.27 5.11
CA THR A 425 -28.66 -30.85 4.71
C THR A 425 -27.45 -29.96 5.01
N GLY A 426 -27.67 -28.77 5.59
CA GLY A 426 -26.60 -27.79 5.80
C GLY A 426 -26.13 -27.06 4.55
N ALA A 427 -26.92 -27.09 3.46
CA ALA A 427 -26.58 -26.45 2.20
C ALA A 427 -26.73 -24.91 2.22
N GLY A 428 -27.27 -24.33 3.29
CA GLY A 428 -27.52 -22.90 3.40
C GLY A 428 -28.76 -22.44 2.61
N ASP A 429 -29.75 -23.33 2.48
CA ASP A 429 -30.98 -23.16 1.71
C ASP A 429 -32.23 -23.13 2.60
N GLY A 430 -32.07 -22.82 3.88
CA GLY A 430 -33.17 -22.66 4.82
C GLY A 430 -34.11 -21.50 4.46
N VAL A 431 -35.33 -21.51 5.00
CA VAL A 431 -36.37 -20.52 4.67
C VAL A 431 -35.98 -19.06 5.00
N LEU A 432 -35.05 -18.84 5.93
CA LEU A 432 -34.58 -17.49 6.32
C LEU A 432 -33.28 -17.02 5.61
N THR A 433 -32.77 -17.79 4.63
CA THR A 433 -31.49 -17.52 3.95
C THR A 433 -31.39 -16.12 3.34
N LYS A 434 -32.50 -15.58 2.80
CA LYS A 434 -32.52 -14.30 2.07
C LYS A 434 -32.76 -13.07 2.96
N LEU A 435 -33.00 -13.26 4.26
CA LEU A 435 -33.37 -12.18 5.17
C LEU A 435 -32.19 -11.66 6.00
N ARG A 436 -31.00 -12.24 5.86
CA ARG A 436 -29.83 -11.85 6.66
C ARG A 436 -28.91 -10.96 5.85
N THR A 437 -28.73 -9.74 6.34
CA THR A 437 -27.80 -8.77 5.79
C THR A 437 -26.68 -8.49 6.79
N ASP A 438 -25.50 -8.06 6.33
CA ASP A 438 -24.45 -7.53 7.21
C ASP A 438 -24.78 -6.12 7.68
N ALA A 439 -23.93 -5.53 8.54
CA ALA A 439 -24.11 -4.16 9.02
C ALA A 439 -24.24 -3.11 7.90
N ALA A 440 -23.71 -3.38 6.70
CA ALA A 440 -23.79 -2.50 5.53
C ALA A 440 -25.02 -2.79 4.63
N GLY A 441 -25.86 -3.76 4.99
CA GLY A 441 -27.07 -4.10 4.25
C GLY A 441 -26.87 -5.13 3.13
N HIS A 442 -25.66 -5.68 2.94
CA HIS A 442 -25.42 -6.72 1.94
C HIS A 442 -25.97 -8.06 2.42
N VAL A 443 -26.65 -8.79 1.55
CA VAL A 443 -27.15 -10.14 1.89
C VAL A 443 -25.97 -11.07 2.15
N VAL A 444 -25.92 -11.66 3.34
CA VAL A 444 -24.92 -12.66 3.72
C VAL A 444 -25.65 -14.00 3.89
N PRO A 445 -25.70 -14.83 2.84
CA PRO A 445 -26.32 -16.14 2.96
C PRO A 445 -25.54 -17.02 3.95
N PRO A 446 -26.22 -17.88 4.72
CA PRO A 446 -25.60 -18.98 5.42
C PRO A 446 -24.67 -19.75 4.50
N ARG A 447 -23.46 -20.04 4.97
CA ARG A 447 -22.47 -20.80 4.22
C ARG A 447 -22.98 -22.22 3.98
N ASN A 448 -22.76 -22.75 2.78
CA ASN A 448 -22.98 -24.15 2.48
C ASN A 448 -21.92 -25.00 3.23
N LEU A 449 -22.35 -25.67 4.30
CA LEU A 449 -21.48 -26.45 5.18
C LEU A 449 -20.93 -27.72 4.49
N ARG A 450 -21.51 -28.13 3.36
CA ARG A 450 -21.11 -29.33 2.62
C ARG A 450 -19.99 -29.07 1.61
N THR A 451 -19.94 -27.86 1.05
CA THR A 451 -19.07 -27.54 -0.10
C THR A 451 -18.08 -26.43 0.19
N GLU A 452 -18.40 -25.49 1.07
CA GLU A 452 -17.57 -24.31 1.33
C GLU A 452 -16.80 -24.42 2.65
N PRO A 453 -15.55 -23.92 2.72
CA PRO A 453 -14.73 -24.03 3.92
C PRO A 453 -15.25 -23.15 5.07
N LEU A 454 -15.13 -23.57 6.33
CA LEU A 454 -15.63 -22.76 7.44
C LEU A 454 -14.74 -21.53 7.70
N LYS A 455 -15.30 -20.31 7.58
CA LYS A 455 -14.54 -19.04 7.68
C LYS A 455 -13.71 -18.95 8.96
N GLY A 456 -14.31 -19.24 10.12
CA GLY A 456 -13.66 -19.20 11.44
C GLY A 456 -12.77 -20.41 11.77
N GLY A 457 -12.67 -21.39 10.87
CA GLY A 457 -11.96 -22.66 11.07
C GLY A 457 -12.87 -23.82 11.45
N SER A 458 -12.38 -25.05 11.23
CA SER A 458 -13.11 -26.31 11.45
C SER A 458 -12.65 -27.09 12.69
N SER A 459 -11.75 -26.52 13.50
CA SER A 459 -11.35 -27.15 14.76
C SER A 459 -12.56 -27.31 15.70
N PRO A 460 -12.62 -28.35 16.54
CA PRO A 460 -13.74 -28.57 17.47
C PRO A 460 -14.03 -27.36 18.36
N THR A 461 -12.98 -26.68 18.84
CA THR A 461 -13.09 -25.48 19.67
C THR A 461 -13.72 -24.32 18.89
N GLN A 462 -13.34 -24.13 17.62
CA GLN A 462 -13.94 -23.07 16.80
C GLN A 462 -15.40 -23.38 16.45
N LEU A 463 -15.73 -24.64 16.16
CA LEU A 463 -17.13 -25.06 15.96
C LEU A 463 -17.96 -24.79 17.23
N TYR A 464 -17.41 -25.10 18.40
CA TYR A 464 -18.05 -24.82 19.67
C TYR A 464 -18.31 -23.32 19.87
N TYR A 465 -17.32 -22.45 19.62
CA TYR A 465 -17.53 -21.01 19.71
C TYR A 465 -18.60 -20.50 18.73
N ARG A 466 -18.65 -21.02 17.49
CA ARG A 466 -19.66 -20.57 16.52
C ARG A 466 -21.09 -20.91 16.95
N ILE A 467 -21.30 -22.04 17.62
CA ILE A 467 -22.61 -22.44 18.12
C ILE A 467 -22.91 -21.74 19.45
N ALA A 468 -21.98 -21.79 20.40
CA ALA A 468 -22.18 -21.26 21.75
C ALA A 468 -22.23 -19.72 21.78
N ALA A 469 -21.27 -19.06 21.14
CA ALA A 469 -21.15 -17.60 21.12
C ALA A 469 -21.97 -16.93 20.02
N GLY A 470 -22.34 -17.67 18.96
CA GLY A 470 -23.01 -17.12 17.78
C GLY A 470 -22.08 -16.27 16.89
N MET A 471 -22.68 -15.54 15.96
CA MET A 471 -22.00 -14.56 15.09
C MET A 471 -22.77 -13.23 15.12
N PRO A 472 -22.27 -12.21 15.85
CA PRO A 472 -22.93 -10.92 15.93
C PRO A 472 -22.83 -10.16 14.61
N ARG A 473 -23.82 -9.31 14.35
CA ARG A 473 -23.90 -8.42 13.19
C ARG A 473 -23.65 -6.97 13.58
N ALA A 474 -24.32 -6.54 14.65
CA ALA A 474 -24.30 -5.20 15.22
C ALA A 474 -24.68 -5.31 16.70
N LYS A 475 -24.80 -4.17 17.40
CA LYS A 475 -25.29 -4.18 18.79
C LYS A 475 -26.68 -4.83 18.86
N ASP A 476 -26.79 -5.87 19.67
CA ASP A 476 -28.02 -6.67 19.87
C ASP A 476 -28.57 -7.37 18.60
N GLU A 477 -27.83 -7.39 17.49
CA GLU A 477 -28.19 -8.07 16.25
C GLU A 477 -27.23 -9.21 15.93
N TRP A 478 -27.77 -10.32 15.42
CA TRP A 478 -27.02 -11.55 15.17
C TRP A 478 -27.22 -12.04 13.74
N LEU A 479 -26.12 -12.38 13.05
CA LEU A 479 -26.19 -13.15 11.81
C LEU A 479 -26.56 -14.59 12.10
N MET A 480 -25.84 -15.21 13.05
CA MET A 480 -26.14 -16.51 13.64
C MET A 480 -26.39 -16.30 15.14
N PRO A 481 -27.56 -16.67 15.67
CA PRO A 481 -27.82 -16.58 17.12
C PRO A 481 -26.81 -17.39 17.93
N HIS A 482 -26.68 -17.04 19.20
CA HIS A 482 -25.89 -17.80 20.17
C HIS A 482 -26.77 -18.87 20.82
N TYR A 483 -26.20 -20.05 21.06
CA TYR A 483 -26.92 -21.22 21.60
C TYR A 483 -26.28 -21.77 22.88
N ALA A 484 -25.58 -20.93 23.64
CA ALA A 484 -24.99 -21.31 24.93
C ALA A 484 -26.01 -21.91 25.92
N ASN A 485 -27.29 -21.51 25.81
CA ASN A 485 -28.40 -22.01 26.62
C ASN A 485 -28.73 -23.50 26.40
N LEU A 486 -28.31 -24.12 25.29
CA LEU A 486 -28.49 -25.56 25.06
C LEU A 486 -27.64 -26.41 26.01
N GLY A 487 -26.59 -25.83 26.58
CA GLY A 487 -25.64 -26.55 27.41
C GLY A 487 -24.64 -27.39 26.60
N PRO A 488 -23.55 -27.81 27.25
CA PRO A 488 -22.37 -28.33 26.56
C PRO A 488 -22.58 -29.68 25.88
N GLU A 489 -23.35 -30.59 26.49
CA GLU A 489 -23.61 -31.91 25.92
C GLU A 489 -24.35 -31.83 24.59
N ARG A 490 -25.36 -30.96 24.51
CA ARG A 490 -26.16 -30.77 23.28
C ARG A 490 -25.34 -30.11 22.18
N ILE A 491 -24.51 -29.11 22.52
CA ILE A 491 -23.61 -28.48 21.55
C ILE A 491 -22.61 -29.51 21.00
N TRP A 492 -22.02 -30.35 21.85
CA TRP A 492 -21.14 -31.43 21.40
C TRP A 492 -21.86 -32.48 20.54
N ALA A 493 -23.12 -32.78 20.86
CA ALA A 493 -23.96 -33.64 20.04
C ALA A 493 -24.19 -33.06 18.63
N ILE A 494 -24.53 -31.76 18.55
CA ILE A 494 -24.67 -31.04 17.27
C ILE A 494 -23.34 -31.12 16.49
N ILE A 495 -22.21 -30.82 17.12
CA ILE A 495 -20.90 -30.87 16.45
C ILE A 495 -20.59 -32.28 15.92
N ALA A 496 -20.90 -33.33 16.67
CA ALA A 496 -20.71 -34.69 16.21
C ALA A 496 -21.60 -35.04 15.01
N TYR A 497 -22.84 -34.58 14.99
CA TYR A 497 -23.71 -34.72 13.83
C TYR A 497 -23.16 -33.96 12.62
N LEU A 498 -22.72 -32.71 12.81
CA LEU A 498 -22.12 -31.91 11.75
C LEU A 498 -20.90 -32.60 11.15
N GLU A 499 -19.98 -33.11 11.98
CA GLU A 499 -18.77 -33.79 11.52
C GLU A 499 -19.06 -35.13 10.83
N GLN A 500 -20.08 -35.86 11.26
CA GLN A 500 -20.39 -37.17 10.69
C GLN A 500 -21.17 -37.07 9.36
N ASP A 501 -22.19 -36.20 9.31
CA ASP A 501 -23.22 -36.26 8.26
C ASP A 501 -23.24 -35.03 7.33
N ILE A 502 -22.73 -33.87 7.76
CA ILE A 502 -22.85 -32.60 7.01
C ILE A 502 -21.51 -32.12 6.44
N LEU A 503 -20.49 -31.99 7.30
CA LEU A 503 -19.18 -31.45 6.94
C LEU A 503 -18.40 -32.48 6.10
N PRO A 504 -17.73 -32.05 5.01
CA PRO A 504 -16.97 -32.96 4.18
C PRO A 504 -15.71 -33.45 4.93
N PRO A 505 -15.28 -34.71 4.74
CA PRO A 505 -14.12 -35.28 5.45
C PRO A 505 -12.84 -34.44 5.35
N ARG A 506 -12.62 -33.75 4.22
CA ARG A 506 -11.45 -32.87 4.00
C ARG A 506 -11.44 -31.65 4.94
N GLN A 507 -12.60 -31.14 5.36
CA GLN A 507 -12.68 -30.05 6.33
C GLN A 507 -12.39 -30.52 7.75
N ILE A 508 -12.56 -31.81 8.02
CA ILE A 508 -12.31 -32.46 9.31
C ILE A 508 -10.85 -32.95 9.39
N ALA A 509 -10.24 -33.33 8.27
CA ALA A 509 -8.90 -33.90 8.20
C ALA A 509 -7.76 -32.87 8.37
N ASN A 510 -8.00 -31.57 8.12
CA ASN A 510 -7.04 -30.49 8.38
C ASN A 510 -6.98 -30.09 9.87
N ARG A 511 -7.13 -31.07 10.77
CA ARG A 511 -7.09 -30.90 12.22
C ARG A 511 -5.69 -30.74 12.77
#